data_AF-A0A9Q4Q1R4-F1
#
_entry.id   AF-A0A9Q4Q1R4-F1
#
_cell.length_a   1.000
_cell.length_b   1.000
_cell.length_c   1.000
_cell.angle_alpha   90.00
_cell.angle_beta   90.00
_cell.angle_gamma   90.00
#
_symmetry.space_group_name_H-M   'P 1'
#
loop_
_entity.id
_entity.type
_entity.pdbx_description
1 polymer ?
#
loop_
_entity_poly.entity_id
_entity_poly.type
_entity_poly.pdbx_seq_one_letter_code
_entity_poly.pdbx_strand_id
1 'polypeptide(L)'
;MALEYVWKGLLVIAALSIVGVVLVQAGVVSAPWGPDSGEVRISDGGSDGSATETDEPKAVVDVEIADDNNERYTGLSDHDSLEPGDGMLFVYDEEQDLTFVMREMDFDIDIIYIGADGEITSIHHARAPRPGEDGETLQYPGRGKWVLEVPRGYSNETGIEVGDQVEIDLQSNRTTITSVSPGGFDRVVTPEGPDAGPREAIAAGPRSIRR
;
A
#
# COMPACT_ATOMS: atom_id res chain seq x y z
N MET A 1 -14.72 -41.70 30.83
CA MET A 1 -13.49 -41.71 30.01
C MET A 1 -13.59 -40.77 28.81
N ALA A 2 -14.39 -41.02 27.76
CA ALA A 2 -14.46 -40.12 26.58
C ALA A 2 -14.82 -38.65 26.91
N LEU A 3 -15.78 -38.42 27.81
CA LEU A 3 -16.26 -37.08 28.18
C LEU A 3 -15.19 -36.22 28.91
N GLU A 4 -14.30 -36.85 29.68
CA GLU A 4 -13.22 -36.16 30.40
C GLU A 4 -12.12 -35.70 29.46
N TYR A 5 -11.83 -36.48 28.41
CA TYR A 5 -10.87 -36.08 27.38
C TYR A 5 -11.42 -34.96 26.49
N VAL A 6 -12.73 -34.96 26.20
CA VAL A 6 -13.39 -33.90 25.43
C VAL A 6 -13.29 -32.55 26.14
N TRP A 7 -13.61 -32.49 27.45
CA TRP A 7 -13.57 -31.22 28.17
C TRP A 7 -12.14 -30.72 28.43
N LYS A 8 -11.19 -31.64 28.69
CA LYS A 8 -9.76 -31.29 28.77
C LYS A 8 -9.21 -30.76 27.44
N GLY A 9 -9.62 -31.35 26.32
CA GLY A 9 -9.29 -30.85 24.98
C GLY A 9 -9.83 -29.44 24.75
N LEU A 10 -11.10 -29.20 25.12
CA LEU A 10 -11.73 -27.88 25.03
C LEU A 10 -11.01 -26.81 25.88
N LEU A 11 -10.58 -27.16 27.09
CA LEU A 11 -9.81 -26.26 27.95
C LEU A 11 -8.43 -25.92 27.37
N VAL A 12 -7.74 -26.89 26.76
CA VAL A 12 -6.45 -26.63 26.09
C VAL A 12 -6.65 -25.70 24.89
N ILE A 13 -7.68 -25.93 24.07
CA ILE A 13 -8.00 -25.06 22.94
C ILE A 13 -8.34 -23.65 23.44
N ALA A 14 -9.18 -23.52 24.47
CA ALA A 14 -9.52 -22.21 25.04
C ALA A 14 -8.29 -21.47 25.59
N ALA A 15 -7.39 -22.17 26.29
CA ALA A 15 -6.15 -21.59 26.77
C ALA A 15 -5.25 -21.14 25.62
N LEU A 16 -5.10 -21.95 24.56
CA LEU A 16 -4.33 -21.58 23.37
C LEU A 16 -4.94 -20.40 22.62
N SER A 17 -6.27 -20.34 22.51
CA SER A 17 -6.98 -19.20 21.92
C SER A 17 -6.76 -17.91 22.71
N ILE A 18 -6.83 -17.97 24.06
CA ILE A 18 -6.57 -16.80 24.91
C ILE A 18 -5.11 -16.34 24.76
N VAL A 19 -4.15 -17.27 24.77
CA VAL A 19 -2.74 -16.92 24.52
C VAL A 19 -2.57 -16.28 23.15
N GLY A 20 -3.20 -16.82 22.10
CA GLY A 20 -3.19 -16.22 20.77
C GLY A 20 -3.73 -14.79 20.77
N VAL A 21 -4.89 -14.54 21.41
CA VAL A 21 -5.49 -13.20 21.50
C VAL A 21 -4.59 -12.23 22.29
N VAL A 22 -3.98 -12.68 23.39
CA VAL A 22 -3.07 -11.84 24.19
C VAL A 22 -1.82 -11.47 23.38
N LEU A 23 -1.28 -12.40 22.60
CA LEU A 23 -0.12 -12.12 21.75
C LEU A 23 -0.45 -11.12 20.64
N VAL A 24 -1.65 -11.17 20.07
CA VAL A 24 -2.13 -10.16 19.10
C VAL A 24 -2.31 -8.80 19.77
N GLN A 25 -2.98 -8.72 20.92
CA GLN A 25 -3.17 -7.46 21.65
C GLN A 25 -1.86 -6.84 22.15
N ALA A 26 -0.83 -7.68 22.38
CA ALA A 26 0.50 -7.22 22.77
C ALA A 26 1.41 -6.87 21.59
N GLY A 27 0.93 -6.95 20.34
CA GLY A 27 1.71 -6.67 19.13
C GLY A 27 2.81 -7.69 18.83
N VAL A 28 2.80 -8.87 19.48
CA VAL A 28 3.83 -9.90 19.30
C VAL A 28 3.60 -10.71 18.02
N VAL A 29 2.34 -10.83 17.59
CA VAL A 29 1.95 -11.54 16.36
C VAL A 29 0.82 -10.75 15.69
N SER A 30 0.93 -10.50 14.39
CA SER A 30 -0.16 -9.91 13.60
C SER A 30 -1.26 -10.94 13.33
N ALA A 31 -2.50 -10.47 13.26
CA ALA A 31 -3.62 -11.34 12.93
C ALA A 31 -3.54 -11.77 11.45
N PRO A 32 -3.66 -13.06 11.11
CA PRO A 32 -3.59 -13.55 9.73
C PRO A 32 -4.76 -13.10 8.83
N TRP A 33 -5.69 -12.33 9.39
CA TRP A 33 -6.88 -11.77 8.74
C TRP A 33 -6.92 -10.24 8.82
N GLY A 34 -5.82 -9.59 9.22
CA GLY A 34 -5.70 -8.13 9.22
C GLY A 34 -5.44 -7.56 7.82
N PRO A 35 -5.62 -6.25 7.64
CA PRO A 35 -5.19 -5.54 6.43
C PRO A 35 -3.68 -5.72 6.20
N ASP A 36 -3.27 -5.65 4.94
CA ASP A 36 -1.84 -5.61 4.62
C ASP A 36 -1.24 -4.29 5.17
N SER A 37 -0.03 -4.35 5.71
CA SER A 37 0.62 -3.21 6.35
C SER A 37 2.07 -3.04 5.89
N GLY A 38 2.65 -1.88 6.14
CA GLY A 38 4.03 -1.60 5.81
C GLY A 38 4.60 -0.45 6.63
N GLU A 39 5.84 -0.06 6.31
CA GLU A 39 6.48 1.11 6.88
C GLU A 39 6.96 2.02 5.75
N VAL A 40 6.72 3.32 5.89
CA VAL A 40 7.19 4.35 4.96
C VAL A 40 8.20 5.24 5.68
N ARG A 41 9.40 5.37 5.11
CA ARG A 41 10.48 6.23 5.62
C ARG A 41 10.69 7.38 4.65
N ILE A 42 10.74 8.61 5.17
CA ILE A 42 10.89 9.83 4.35
C ILE A 42 12.17 10.54 4.77
N SER A 43 13.01 10.90 3.81
CA SER A 43 14.31 11.54 4.01
C SER A 43 14.52 12.71 3.04
N ASP A 44 15.49 13.56 3.33
CA ASP A 44 15.81 14.72 2.48
C ASP A 44 16.13 14.33 1.03
N GLY A 45 15.52 15.07 0.10
CA GLY A 45 15.79 15.00 -1.34
C GLY A 45 17.14 15.58 -1.75
N GLY A 46 18.25 15.04 -1.23
CA GLY A 46 19.59 15.54 -1.52
C GLY A 46 20.00 15.34 -2.99
N SER A 47 20.23 16.44 -3.72
CA SER A 47 20.68 16.44 -5.13
C SER A 47 22.12 15.94 -5.36
N ASP A 48 22.78 15.40 -4.35
CA ASP A 48 24.12 14.85 -4.44
C ASP A 48 23.98 13.38 -4.00
N GLY A 49 24.18 12.44 -4.92
CA GLY A 49 23.94 11.00 -4.74
C GLY A 49 24.83 10.29 -3.70
N SER A 50 25.20 11.00 -2.63
CA SER A 50 25.67 10.44 -1.38
C SER A 50 24.44 10.11 -0.55
N ALA A 51 23.94 8.88 -0.69
CA ALA A 51 23.29 8.22 0.44
C ALA A 51 24.34 8.16 1.55
N THR A 52 24.43 9.23 2.33
CA THR A 52 25.18 9.21 3.57
C THR A 52 24.41 8.25 4.45
N GLU A 53 25.01 7.10 4.75
CA GLU A 53 24.43 5.99 5.54
C GLU A 53 24.10 6.39 7.00
N THR A 54 23.72 7.63 7.28
CA THR A 54 23.51 8.13 8.66
C THR A 54 22.63 9.38 8.78
N ASP A 55 21.81 9.72 7.79
CA ASP A 55 20.79 10.75 7.99
C ASP A 55 19.52 10.10 8.53
N GLU A 56 19.14 10.46 9.76
CA GLU A 56 17.90 10.03 10.41
C GLU A 56 16.71 10.47 9.54
N PRO A 57 15.72 9.61 9.27
CA PRO A 57 14.59 9.99 8.43
C PRO A 57 13.82 11.15 9.07
N LYS A 58 13.29 12.06 8.24
CA LYS A 58 12.38 13.14 8.67
C LYS A 58 11.13 12.57 9.35
N ALA A 59 10.66 11.44 8.82
CA ALA A 59 9.47 10.76 9.30
C ALA A 59 9.55 9.26 9.04
N VAL A 60 8.92 8.52 9.94
CA VAL A 60 8.61 7.11 9.80
C VAL A 60 7.12 6.96 10.05
N VAL A 61 6.43 6.33 9.11
CA VAL A 61 4.98 6.14 9.14
C VAL A 61 4.66 4.66 9.02
N ASP A 62 3.97 4.10 10.01
CA ASP A 62 3.35 2.78 9.92
C ASP A 62 2.07 2.90 9.07
N VAL A 63 1.95 2.10 8.02
CA VAL A 63 0.86 2.26 7.04
C VAL A 63 0.00 1.01 6.90
N GLU A 64 -1.31 1.22 6.81
CA GLU A 64 -2.23 0.27 6.18
C GLU A 64 -2.14 0.41 4.65
N ILE A 65 -2.17 -0.72 3.93
CA ILE A 65 -2.02 -0.74 2.47
C ILE A 65 -3.39 -0.86 1.80
N ALA A 66 -3.64 0.03 0.84
CA ALA A 66 -4.77 -0.03 -0.08
C ALA A 66 -4.25 -0.29 -1.51
N ASP A 67 -4.24 -1.56 -1.93
CA ASP A 67 -3.69 -1.97 -3.23
C ASP A 67 -4.77 -2.41 -4.25
N ASP A 68 -5.97 -2.71 -3.78
CA ASP A 68 -7.11 -3.04 -4.64
C ASP A 68 -8.13 -1.90 -4.82
N ASN A 69 -9.06 -2.06 -5.76
CA ASN A 69 -10.03 -1.01 -6.08
C ASN A 69 -11.00 -0.72 -4.93
N ASN A 70 -11.37 -1.72 -4.14
CA ASN A 70 -12.31 -1.56 -3.04
C ASN A 70 -11.62 -0.86 -1.87
N GLU A 71 -10.41 -1.31 -1.51
CA GLU A 71 -9.60 -0.68 -0.47
C GLU A 71 -9.31 0.78 -0.82
N ARG A 72 -8.87 1.07 -2.06
CA ARG A 72 -8.61 2.45 -2.50
C ARG A 72 -9.87 3.31 -2.59
N TYR A 73 -11.02 2.71 -2.88
CA TYR A 73 -12.29 3.43 -2.91
C TYR A 73 -12.72 3.82 -1.49
N THR A 74 -12.65 2.88 -0.54
CA THR A 74 -12.98 3.14 0.87
C THR A 74 -11.98 4.10 1.52
N GLY A 75 -10.68 3.86 1.33
CA GLY A 75 -9.63 4.67 1.97
C GLY A 75 -9.84 4.80 3.48
N LEU A 76 -9.61 6.01 4.00
CA LEU A 76 -9.81 6.33 5.41
C LEU A 76 -11.27 6.61 5.81
N SER A 77 -12.26 6.51 4.90
CA SER A 77 -13.65 6.86 5.20
C SER A 77 -14.31 5.95 6.26
N ASP A 78 -13.80 4.74 6.45
CA ASP A 78 -14.27 3.81 7.51
C ASP A 78 -13.50 3.98 8.84
N HIS A 79 -12.63 5.00 8.94
CA HIS A 79 -11.84 5.29 10.15
C HIS A 79 -12.43 6.48 10.91
N ASP A 80 -12.46 6.38 12.25
CA ASP A 80 -12.88 7.49 13.12
C ASP A 80 -11.74 8.51 13.35
N SER A 81 -10.48 8.06 13.24
CA SER A 81 -9.27 8.86 13.46
C SER A 81 -8.03 8.13 12.96
N LEU A 82 -6.91 8.86 12.90
CA LEU A 82 -5.58 8.33 12.59
C LEU A 82 -4.59 8.75 13.69
N GLU A 83 -3.84 7.81 14.26
CA GLU A 83 -2.87 8.12 15.32
C GLU A 83 -1.61 8.81 14.74
N PRO A 84 -0.90 9.63 15.52
CA PRO A 84 0.36 10.21 15.06
C PRO A 84 1.40 9.12 14.76
N GLY A 85 1.95 9.14 13.55
CA GLY A 85 2.87 8.10 13.09
C GLY A 85 2.20 6.99 12.29
N ASP A 86 0.87 6.97 12.20
CA ASP A 86 0.13 6.06 11.35
C ASP A 86 -0.32 6.74 10.06
N GLY A 87 -0.56 5.94 9.02
CA GLY A 87 -1.02 6.40 7.72
C GLY A 87 -1.72 5.32 6.91
N MET A 88 -2.17 5.71 5.73
CA MET A 88 -2.63 4.78 4.70
C MET A 88 -1.85 5.00 3.41
N LEU A 89 -1.33 3.92 2.84
CA LEU A 89 -0.57 3.92 1.60
C LEU A 89 -1.39 3.30 0.48
N PHE A 90 -1.73 4.12 -0.51
CA PHE A 90 -2.42 3.69 -1.72
C PHE A 90 -1.37 3.31 -2.77
N VAL A 91 -1.47 2.07 -3.28
CA VAL A 91 -0.50 1.52 -4.23
C VAL A 91 -1.13 1.42 -5.62
N TYR A 92 -0.41 1.88 -6.64
CA TYR A 92 -0.79 1.75 -8.04
C TYR A 92 0.31 1.03 -8.84
N ASP A 93 -0.08 0.29 -9.88
CA ASP A 93 0.84 -0.46 -10.73
C ASP A 93 1.83 0.47 -11.46
N GLU A 94 1.33 1.61 -11.92
CA GLU A 94 2.06 2.61 -12.70
C GLU A 94 1.81 4.02 -12.14
N GLU A 95 2.81 4.89 -12.32
CA GLU A 95 2.68 6.31 -12.02
C GLU A 95 1.69 6.96 -12.98
N GLN A 96 0.71 7.67 -12.42
CA GLN A 96 -0.38 8.28 -13.20
C GLN A 96 -0.90 9.54 -12.52
N ASP A 97 -1.71 10.30 -13.25
CA ASP A 97 -2.48 11.41 -12.68
C ASP A 97 -3.65 10.84 -11.88
N LEU A 98 -3.68 11.16 -10.59
CA LEU A 98 -4.63 10.70 -9.60
C LEU A 98 -5.40 11.87 -9.02
N THR A 99 -6.60 11.63 -8.50
CA THR A 99 -7.37 12.64 -7.78
C THR A 99 -8.03 12.00 -6.60
N PHE A 100 -7.61 12.43 -5.41
CA PHE A 100 -8.17 12.00 -4.15
C PHE A 100 -9.31 12.93 -3.72
N VAL A 101 -10.30 12.36 -3.05
CA VAL A 101 -11.46 13.06 -2.53
C VAL A 101 -11.64 12.78 -1.06
N MET A 102 -12.14 13.76 -0.30
CA MET A 102 -12.42 13.61 1.14
C MET A 102 -13.83 13.07 1.40
N ARG A 103 -14.23 12.06 0.62
CA ARG A 103 -15.60 11.54 0.60
C ARG A 103 -15.94 10.86 1.92
N GLU A 104 -17.04 11.27 2.53
CA GLU A 104 -17.53 10.72 3.81
C GLU A 104 -16.45 10.67 4.91
N MET A 105 -15.44 11.53 4.83
CA MET A 105 -14.36 11.59 5.82
C MET A 105 -14.78 12.33 7.09
N ASP A 106 -14.34 11.86 8.25
CA ASP A 106 -14.64 12.48 9.54
C ASP A 106 -13.51 13.39 10.07
N PHE A 107 -12.32 13.34 9.47
CA PHE A 107 -11.15 14.09 9.92
C PHE A 107 -10.31 14.63 8.77
N ASP A 108 -9.50 15.63 9.10
CA ASP A 108 -8.58 16.29 8.18
C ASP A 108 -7.30 15.45 8.00
N ILE A 109 -6.73 15.43 6.79
CA ILE A 109 -5.49 14.69 6.47
C ILE A 109 -4.53 15.51 5.61
N ASP A 110 -3.27 15.11 5.58
CA ASP A 110 -2.35 15.47 4.50
C ASP A 110 -2.35 14.34 3.46
N ILE A 111 -2.37 14.71 2.18
CA ILE A 111 -2.31 13.79 1.03
C ILE A 111 -0.99 14.03 0.31
N ILE A 112 -0.11 13.04 0.34
CA ILE A 112 1.26 13.10 -0.17
C ILE A 112 1.39 12.19 -1.39
N TYR A 113 1.61 12.77 -2.56
CA TYR A 113 1.81 12.02 -3.80
C TYR A 113 3.30 11.69 -3.99
N ILE A 114 3.57 10.44 -4.37
CA ILE A 114 4.94 9.90 -4.49
C ILE A 114 5.10 9.29 -5.90
N GLY A 115 6.12 9.73 -6.64
CA GLY A 115 6.46 9.28 -7.99
C GLY A 115 7.02 7.85 -8.03
N ALA A 116 7.17 7.27 -9.22
CA ALA A 116 7.70 5.89 -9.36
C ALA A 116 9.17 5.73 -8.93
N ASP A 117 9.92 6.84 -8.87
CA ASP A 117 11.28 6.94 -8.34
C ASP A 117 11.32 7.14 -6.81
N GLY A 118 10.16 7.23 -6.17
CA GLY A 118 10.03 7.47 -4.73
C GLY A 118 10.16 8.93 -4.33
N GLU A 119 10.20 9.89 -5.26
CA GLU A 119 10.22 11.32 -4.94
C GLU A 119 8.80 11.83 -4.61
N ILE A 120 8.65 12.67 -3.57
CA ILE A 120 7.39 13.35 -3.30
C ILE A 120 7.13 14.40 -4.38
N THR A 121 6.05 14.23 -5.14
CA THR A 121 5.70 15.12 -6.26
C THR A 121 4.77 16.27 -5.85
N SER A 122 3.92 16.04 -4.85
CA SER A 122 3.00 17.06 -4.33
C SER A 122 2.46 16.69 -2.95
N ILE A 123 2.12 17.72 -2.17
CA ILE A 123 1.51 17.59 -0.84
C ILE A 123 0.28 18.49 -0.80
N HIS A 124 -0.84 17.96 -0.33
CA HIS A 124 -2.07 18.72 -0.09
C HIS A 124 -2.51 18.60 1.37
N HIS A 125 -2.93 19.71 1.97
CA HIS A 125 -3.58 19.71 3.28
C HIS A 125 -5.09 19.67 3.09
N ALA A 126 -5.69 18.49 3.19
CA ALA A 126 -7.09 18.25 2.94
C ALA A 126 -7.93 18.42 4.21
N ARG A 127 -9.10 19.04 4.08
CA ARG A 127 -10.04 19.19 5.19
C ARG A 127 -11.16 18.15 5.08
N ALA A 128 -11.72 17.73 6.20
CA ALA A 128 -12.96 17.00 6.25
C ALA A 128 -14.12 17.81 5.63
N PRO A 129 -15.13 17.14 5.06
CA PRO A 129 -16.42 17.74 4.70
C PRO A 129 -17.05 18.49 5.87
N ARG A 130 -17.73 19.61 5.56
CA ARG A 130 -18.54 20.31 6.57
C ARG A 130 -19.89 19.60 6.74
N PRO A 131 -20.65 19.89 7.82
CA PRO A 131 -22.02 19.40 7.93
C PRO A 131 -22.86 19.73 6.69
N GLY A 132 -23.36 18.68 6.01
CA GLY A 132 -24.13 18.78 4.78
C GLY A 132 -23.32 18.72 3.48
N GLU A 133 -21.99 18.57 3.56
CA GLU A 133 -21.12 18.21 2.43
C GLU A 133 -20.86 16.68 2.48
N ASP A 134 -20.83 16.02 1.32
CA ASP A 134 -20.44 14.60 1.19
C ASP A 134 -18.94 14.40 0.91
N GLY A 135 -18.22 15.49 0.59
CA GLY A 135 -16.78 15.47 0.30
C GLY A 135 -16.39 15.19 -1.14
N GLU A 136 -17.32 14.80 -2.02
CA GLU A 136 -17.06 14.45 -3.43
C GLU A 136 -16.48 15.63 -4.26
N THR A 137 -16.77 16.84 -3.81
CA THR A 137 -16.29 18.08 -4.44
C THR A 137 -14.94 18.55 -3.90
N LEU A 138 -14.43 17.93 -2.83
CA LEU A 138 -13.13 18.23 -2.24
C LEU A 138 -12.05 17.40 -2.92
N GLN A 139 -11.64 17.85 -4.11
CA GLN A 139 -10.71 17.14 -4.98
C GLN A 139 -9.29 17.68 -4.85
N TYR A 140 -8.33 16.76 -4.71
CA TYR A 140 -6.91 17.05 -4.53
C TYR A 140 -6.13 16.30 -5.60
N PRO A 141 -5.89 16.87 -6.79
CA PRO A 141 -5.20 16.17 -7.88
C PRO A 141 -3.68 16.15 -7.65
N GLY A 142 -3.03 15.08 -8.09
CA GLY A 142 -1.59 14.92 -8.04
C GLY A 142 -1.12 13.83 -9.00
N ARG A 143 0.19 13.66 -9.15
CA ARG A 143 0.78 12.62 -9.98
C ARG A 143 1.63 11.72 -9.13
N GLY A 144 1.34 10.43 -9.13
CA GLY A 144 2.07 9.48 -8.30
C GLY A 144 1.82 8.05 -8.69
N LYS A 145 2.76 7.18 -8.29
CA LYS A 145 2.57 5.74 -8.24
C LYS A 145 2.07 5.30 -6.87
N TRP A 146 2.42 6.07 -5.83
CA TRP A 146 1.92 5.89 -4.48
C TRP A 146 1.30 7.18 -3.96
N VAL A 147 0.36 7.05 -3.04
CA VAL A 147 -0.19 8.17 -2.29
C VAL A 147 -0.21 7.79 -0.82
N LEU A 148 0.38 8.63 0.02
CA LEU A 148 0.40 8.48 1.46
C LEU A 148 -0.56 9.48 2.10
N GLU A 149 -1.53 8.99 2.86
CA GLU A 149 -2.41 9.78 3.70
C GLU A 149 -1.94 9.70 5.16
N VAL A 150 -1.76 10.86 5.79
CA VAL A 150 -1.29 11.00 7.20
C VAL A 150 -2.12 12.08 7.91
N PRO A 151 -2.07 12.18 9.26
CA PRO A 151 -2.81 13.20 9.99
C PRO A 151 -2.48 14.61 9.47
N ARG A 152 -3.48 15.50 9.41
CA ARG A 152 -3.26 16.84 8.87
C ARG A 152 -2.19 17.61 9.64
N GLY A 153 -1.29 18.22 8.89
CA GLY A 153 -0.16 19.00 9.42
C GLY A 153 1.06 18.16 9.75
N TYR A 154 0.99 16.82 9.65
CA TYR A 154 2.12 15.93 9.89
C TYR A 154 3.32 16.29 9.01
N SER A 155 3.08 16.64 7.73
CA SER A 155 4.16 17.09 6.84
C SER A 155 4.81 18.39 7.31
N ASN A 156 4.06 19.31 7.90
CA ASN A 156 4.61 20.55 8.45
C ASN A 156 5.42 20.30 9.74
N GLU A 157 4.95 19.38 10.60
CA GLU A 157 5.58 19.07 11.88
C GLU A 157 6.92 18.33 11.70
N THR A 158 7.00 17.47 10.69
CA THR A 158 8.18 16.66 10.37
C THR A 158 9.12 17.32 9.36
N GLY A 159 8.68 18.39 8.69
CA GLY A 159 9.46 19.09 7.67
C GLY A 159 9.54 18.36 6.33
N ILE A 160 8.58 17.45 6.08
CA ILE A 160 8.43 16.79 4.78
C ILE A 160 8.05 17.83 3.73
N GLU A 161 8.74 17.79 2.59
CA GLU A 161 8.51 18.70 1.47
C GLU A 161 8.56 17.98 0.12
N VAL A 162 8.07 18.68 -0.92
CA VAL A 162 8.17 18.19 -2.30
C VAL A 162 9.64 18.05 -2.69
N GLY A 163 9.98 16.93 -3.31
CA GLY A 163 11.35 16.56 -3.65
C GLY A 163 12.01 15.62 -2.64
N ASP A 164 11.44 15.42 -1.44
CA ASP A 164 11.94 14.43 -0.49
C ASP A 164 11.82 13.01 -1.04
N GLN A 165 12.71 12.14 -0.57
CA GLN A 165 12.79 10.74 -0.98
C GLN A 165 12.00 9.85 -0.02
N VAL A 166 11.25 8.92 -0.59
CA VAL A 166 10.46 7.94 0.14
C VAL A 166 10.98 6.53 -0.12
N GLU A 167 11.20 5.79 0.97
CA GLU A 167 11.45 4.35 0.97
C GLU A 167 10.23 3.63 1.55
N ILE A 168 9.77 2.57 0.87
CA ILE A 168 8.55 1.84 1.22
C ILE A 168 8.91 0.37 1.47
N ASP A 169 8.67 -0.11 2.69
CA ASP A 169 8.83 -1.51 3.08
C ASP A 169 7.45 -2.15 3.29
N LEU A 170 7.00 -2.95 2.32
CA LEU A 170 5.68 -3.59 2.36
C LEU A 170 5.76 -4.94 3.06
N GLN A 171 4.98 -5.12 4.12
CA GLN A 171 4.83 -6.39 4.83
C GLN A 171 3.49 -7.05 4.46
N SER A 172 3.39 -7.59 3.24
CA SER A 172 2.17 -8.32 2.84
C SER A 172 2.03 -9.62 3.63
N ASN A 173 0.86 -9.84 4.25
CA ASN A 173 0.53 -11.09 4.94
C ASN A 173 0.14 -12.20 3.93
N ARG A 174 0.10 -11.87 2.63
CA ARG A 174 -0.03 -12.80 1.51
C ARG A 174 1.32 -13.42 1.15
N THR A 175 1.47 -14.69 1.51
CA THR A 175 2.60 -15.60 1.24
C THR A 175 3.36 -15.37 -0.10
N THR A 176 4.63 -14.89 -0.01
CA THR A 176 5.77 -14.93 -1.00
C THR A 176 5.67 -14.03 -2.26
N ILE A 177 6.68 -13.35 -2.86
CA ILE A 177 8.16 -13.20 -2.85
C ILE A 177 8.44 -11.75 -3.39
N THR A 178 9.37 -10.90 -2.95
CA THR A 178 10.77 -10.77 -3.44
C THR A 178 11.34 -9.42 -2.98
N SER A 179 12.38 -9.46 -2.15
CA SER A 179 13.35 -8.35 -2.03
C SER A 179 14.09 -8.22 -3.37
N VAL A 180 13.85 -7.13 -4.10
CA VAL A 180 14.60 -6.82 -5.33
C VAL A 180 15.79 -5.96 -4.95
N SER A 181 16.95 -6.59 -4.83
CA SER A 181 18.25 -5.91 -4.90
C SER A 181 18.58 -5.64 -6.37
N PRO A 182 19.11 -4.45 -6.74
CA PRO A 182 19.37 -4.12 -8.13
C PRO A 182 20.67 -4.80 -8.60
N GLY A 183 20.55 -6.00 -9.16
CA GLY A 183 21.69 -6.65 -9.81
C GLY A 183 21.50 -8.15 -10.03
N GLY A 184 20.95 -8.53 -11.18
CA GLY A 184 21.00 -9.93 -11.62
C GLY A 184 19.96 -10.27 -12.67
N PHE A 185 20.29 -10.08 -13.95
CA PHE A 185 19.60 -10.77 -15.02
C PHE A 185 19.82 -12.27 -14.85
N ASP A 186 18.77 -13.03 -14.57
CA ASP A 186 18.73 -14.42 -15.02
C ASP A 186 17.36 -14.79 -15.58
N ARG A 187 17.41 -15.53 -16.68
CA ARG A 187 16.27 -15.83 -17.55
C ARG A 187 15.31 -16.78 -16.82
N VAL A 188 14.06 -16.37 -16.65
CA VAL A 188 12.99 -17.28 -16.25
C VAL A 188 12.45 -17.98 -17.50
N VAL A 189 12.72 -19.28 -17.58
CA VAL A 189 12.10 -20.24 -18.50
C VAL A 189 10.67 -20.50 -18.01
N THR A 190 9.67 -20.23 -18.85
CA THR A 190 8.27 -20.61 -18.61
C THR A 190 8.08 -22.13 -18.74
N PRO A 191 7.45 -22.83 -17.78
CA PRO A 191 6.96 -24.18 -18.02
C PRO A 191 5.66 -24.12 -18.82
N GLU A 192 5.66 -24.79 -19.98
CA GLU A 192 4.49 -24.99 -20.83
C GLU A 192 3.40 -25.79 -20.10
N GLY A 193 2.19 -25.25 -20.05
CA GLY A 193 0.98 -25.97 -19.66
C GLY A 193 0.38 -26.74 -20.86
N PRO A 194 -0.24 -27.91 -20.65
CA PRO A 194 -0.69 -28.77 -21.74
C PRO A 194 -2.15 -28.45 -22.13
N ASP A 195 -2.36 -27.68 -23.21
CA ASP A 195 -3.57 -27.85 -24.02
C ASP A 195 -3.40 -27.24 -25.43
N ALA A 196 -2.89 -28.05 -26.35
CA ALA A 196 -2.84 -27.72 -27.77
C ALA A 196 -4.08 -28.31 -28.47
N GLY A 197 -5.14 -27.51 -28.57
CA GLY A 197 -6.20 -27.71 -29.56
C GLY A 197 -5.77 -27.21 -30.94
N PRO A 198 -6.11 -27.89 -32.05
CA PRO A 198 -5.56 -27.58 -33.36
C PRO A 198 -6.17 -26.29 -33.93
N ARG A 199 -5.31 -25.29 -34.22
CA ARG A 199 -5.69 -24.07 -34.95
C ARG A 199 -5.70 -24.35 -36.46
N GLU A 200 -6.87 -24.18 -37.07
CA GLU A 200 -7.06 -24.19 -38.51
C GLU A 200 -6.25 -23.08 -39.21
N ALA A 201 -5.59 -23.46 -40.30
CA ALA A 201 -4.81 -22.57 -41.14
C ALA A 201 -5.73 -21.72 -42.04
N ILE A 202 -5.67 -20.39 -41.89
CA ILE A 202 -6.33 -19.46 -42.81
C ILE A 202 -5.29 -19.03 -43.85
N ALA A 203 -5.53 -19.45 -45.09
CA ALA A 203 -4.67 -19.22 -46.25
C ALA A 203 -4.62 -17.74 -46.66
N ALA A 204 -3.40 -17.24 -46.92
CA ALA A 204 -3.16 -15.97 -47.58
C ALA A 204 -3.44 -16.07 -49.09
N GLY A 205 -4.34 -15.22 -49.60
CA GLY A 205 -4.63 -15.07 -51.03
C GLY A 205 -3.55 -14.26 -51.78
N PRO A 206 -3.37 -14.48 -53.10
CA PRO A 206 -2.22 -13.97 -53.83
C PRO A 206 -2.34 -12.51 -54.29
N ARG A 207 -1.20 -11.82 -54.26
CA ARG A 207 -0.96 -10.51 -54.88
C ARG A 207 -1.17 -10.58 -56.40
N SER A 208 -1.97 -9.68 -56.96
CA SER A 208 -2.00 -9.42 -58.41
C SER A 208 -1.27 -8.12 -58.76
N ILE A 209 -0.23 -8.27 -59.57
CA ILE A 209 0.46 -7.23 -60.33
C ILE A 209 -0.33 -6.98 -61.62
N ARG A 210 -0.63 -5.72 -61.96
CA ARG A 210 -0.73 -5.20 -63.34
C ARG A 210 -0.25 -3.75 -63.31
N ARG A 211 0.92 -3.47 -63.89
CA ARG A 211 1.22 -3.09 -65.29
C ARG A 211 0.76 -1.67 -65.62
#